data_AF-A0A971VJK6-F1
#
_entry.id   AF-A0A971VJK6-F1
#
_cell.length_a   1.000
_cell.length_b   1.000
_cell.length_c   1.000
_cell.angle_alpha   90.00
_cell.angle_beta   90.00
_cell.angle_gamma   90.00
#
_symmetry.space_group_name_H-M   'P 1'
#
loop_
_entity.id
_entity.type
_entity.pdbx_description
1 polymer ?
#
loop_
_entity_poly.entity_id
_entity_poly.type
_entity_poly.pdbx_seq_one_letter_code
_entity_poly.pdbx_strand_id
1 'polypeptide(L)'
;MKQLLILSGKGGTGKTTVASAFIKLSKARAYADCDVDAPNLHLSMRERKDPQRKDYIGMSKAAIDSTLCINCGECLKHCRFDAISVKNETHV
;
A
#
# COMPACT_ATOMS: atom_id res chain seq x y z
N MET A 1 14.08 -1.77 -20.69
CA MET A 1 13.14 -2.75 -20.05
C MET A 1 11.75 -2.14 -20.12
N LYS A 2 10.70 -2.89 -20.49
CA LYS A 2 9.32 -2.35 -20.57
C LYS A 2 8.59 -2.63 -19.26
N GLN A 3 7.87 -1.65 -18.74
CA GLN A 3 7.05 -1.76 -17.53
C GLN A 3 5.58 -1.51 -17.90
N LEU A 4 4.69 -2.30 -17.32
CA LEU A 4 3.25 -2.14 -17.49
C LEU A 4 2.61 -2.11 -16.11
N LEU A 5 1.78 -1.09 -15.88
CA LEU A 5 1.00 -0.93 -14.67
C LEU A 5 -0.48 -1.09 -15.02
N ILE A 6 -1.18 -1.95 -14.30
CA ILE A 6 -2.62 -2.19 -14.46
C ILE A 6 -3.32 -1.66 -13.21
N LEU A 7 -4.11 -0.61 -13.39
CA LEU A 7 -4.83 0.09 -12.31
C LEU A 7 -6.34 -0.08 -12.48
N SER A 8 -7.07 -0.01 -11.37
CA SER A 8 -8.53 0.12 -11.36
C SER A 8 -8.98 0.90 -10.14
N GLY A 9 -10.06 1.67 -10.27
CA GLY A 9 -10.59 2.53 -9.22
C GLY A 9 -11.56 1.86 -8.24
N LYS A 10 -11.94 0.60 -8.46
CA LYS A 10 -12.86 -0.15 -7.58
C LYS A 10 -12.46 -1.62 -7.46
N GLY A 11 -12.67 -2.20 -6.28
CA GLY A 11 -12.57 -3.65 -6.06
C GLY A 11 -13.55 -4.44 -6.92
N GLY A 12 -13.19 -5.67 -7.30
CA GLY A 12 -14.07 -6.56 -8.08
C GLY A 12 -14.17 -6.28 -9.58
N THR A 13 -13.43 -5.31 -10.11
CA THR A 13 -13.46 -4.91 -11.53
C THR A 13 -12.65 -5.82 -12.48
N GLY A 14 -12.17 -6.97 -11.99
CA GLY A 14 -11.40 -7.93 -12.81
C GLY A 14 -9.93 -7.57 -13.04
N LYS A 15 -9.40 -6.55 -12.33
CA LYS A 15 -8.00 -6.09 -12.43
C LYS A 15 -6.99 -7.26 -12.35
N THR A 16 -7.15 -8.13 -11.36
CA THR A 16 -6.27 -9.29 -11.14
C THR A 16 -6.39 -10.31 -12.28
N THR A 17 -7.59 -10.57 -12.78
CA THR A 17 -7.84 -11.48 -13.91
C THR A 17 -7.12 -11.00 -15.18
N VAL A 18 -7.24 -9.71 -15.50
CA VAL A 18 -6.56 -9.10 -16.66
C VAL A 18 -5.05 -9.14 -16.48
N ALA A 19 -4.55 -8.82 -15.27
CA ALA A 19 -3.12 -8.89 -14.98
C ALA A 19 -2.57 -10.31 -15.15
N SER A 20 -3.23 -11.35 -14.61
CA SER A 20 -2.81 -12.74 -14.77
C SER A 20 -2.79 -13.18 -16.23
N ALA A 21 -3.81 -12.82 -17.01
CA ALA A 21 -3.87 -13.14 -18.43
C ALA A 21 -2.70 -12.49 -19.19
N PHE A 22 -2.41 -11.21 -18.91
CA PHE A 22 -1.33 -10.49 -19.55
C PHE A 22 0.04 -11.07 -19.20
N ILE A 23 0.30 -11.34 -17.92
CA ILE A 23 1.54 -11.99 -17.45
C ILE A 23 1.81 -13.28 -18.20
N LYS A 24 0.78 -14.12 -18.38
CA LYS A 24 0.88 -15.40 -19.08
C LYS A 24 1.11 -15.23 -20.58
N LEU A 25 0.37 -14.32 -21.23
CA LEU A 25 0.51 -14.02 -22.66
C LEU A 25 1.88 -13.43 -23.00
N SER A 26 2.35 -12.48 -22.20
CA SER A 26 3.63 -11.79 -22.43
C SER A 26 4.84 -12.60 -21.95
N LYS A 27 4.62 -13.75 -21.28
CA LYS A 27 5.67 -14.53 -20.61
C LYS A 27 6.52 -13.64 -19.69
N ALA A 28 5.86 -12.79 -18.90
CA ALA A 28 6.56 -11.84 -18.04
C ALA A 28 7.47 -12.58 -17.06
N ARG A 29 8.75 -12.18 -17.01
CA ARG A 29 9.74 -12.79 -16.11
C ARG A 29 9.60 -12.34 -14.66
N ALA A 30 8.98 -11.19 -14.44
CA ALA A 30 8.75 -10.60 -13.13
C ALA A 30 7.39 -9.90 -13.13
N TYR A 31 6.68 -10.01 -12.01
CA TYR A 31 5.40 -9.40 -11.75
C TYR A 31 5.22 -9.24 -10.24
N ALA A 32 4.39 -8.29 -9.84
CA ALA A 32 4.08 -8.03 -8.44
C ALA A 32 2.59 -7.70 -8.30
N ASP A 33 1.99 -8.17 -7.21
CA ASP A 33 0.66 -7.75 -6.79
C ASP A 33 0.82 -6.61 -5.78
N CYS A 34 0.41 -5.41 -6.16
CA CYS A 34 0.54 -4.21 -5.33
C CYS A 34 -0.76 -3.86 -4.60
N ASP A 35 -1.69 -4.81 -4.49
CA ASP A 35 -2.89 -4.69 -3.68
C ASP A 35 -2.54 -4.91 -2.20
N VAL A 36 -2.69 -3.87 -1.37
CA VAL A 36 -2.35 -3.93 0.06
C VAL A 36 -3.37 -4.76 0.84
N ASP A 37 -4.63 -4.72 0.44
CA ASP A 37 -5.74 -5.31 1.18
C ASP A 37 -5.94 -6.80 0.82
N ALA A 38 -5.72 -7.16 -0.46
CA ALA A 38 -5.99 -8.51 -0.94
C ALA A 38 -5.04 -8.98 -2.07
N PRO A 39 -3.75 -9.22 -1.77
CA PRO A 39 -2.74 -9.65 -2.75
C PRO A 39 -2.92 -11.12 -3.19
N ASN A 40 -3.94 -11.38 -4.00
CA ASN A 40 -4.40 -12.72 -4.38
C ASN A 40 -3.85 -13.22 -5.72
N LEU A 41 -3.00 -12.47 -6.43
CA LEU A 41 -2.46 -12.87 -7.73
C LEU A 41 -1.75 -14.24 -7.68
N HIS A 42 -1.09 -14.56 -6.56
CA HIS A 42 -0.39 -15.83 -6.37
C HIS A 42 -1.32 -17.06 -6.53
N LEU A 43 -2.60 -16.93 -6.16
CA LEU A 43 -3.62 -17.97 -6.33
C LEU A 43 -3.87 -18.25 -7.83
N SER A 44 -4.02 -17.19 -8.64
CA SER A 44 -4.23 -17.31 -10.09
C SER A 44 -2.99 -17.82 -10.83
N MET A 45 -1.80 -17.43 -10.37
CA MET A 45 -0.52 -17.90 -10.92
C MET A 45 -0.15 -19.32 -10.48
N ARG A 46 -0.89 -19.90 -9.53
CA ARG A 46 -0.64 -21.22 -8.94
C ARG A 46 0.78 -21.32 -8.36
N GLU A 47 1.28 -20.23 -7.81
CA GLU A 47 2.55 -20.21 -7.10
C GLU A 47 2.39 -20.93 -5.76
N ARG A 48 2.94 -22.14 -5.67
CA ARG A 48 2.85 -23.02 -4.47
C ARG A 48 4.08 -23.00 -3.60
N LYS A 49 5.08 -22.18 -3.95
CA LYS A 49 6.32 -22.08 -3.18
C LYS A 49 6.05 -21.36 -1.88
N ASP A 50 6.72 -21.79 -0.82
CA ASP A 50 6.69 -21.07 0.44
C ASP A 50 7.19 -19.63 0.24
N PRO A 51 6.49 -18.63 0.78
CA PRO A 51 6.89 -17.25 0.63
C PRO A 51 8.23 -17.02 1.35
N GLN A 52 9.16 -16.38 0.66
CA GLN A 52 10.33 -15.84 1.33
C GLN A 52 9.89 -14.70 2.24
N ARG A 53 10.25 -14.79 3.51
CA ARG A 53 9.97 -13.74 4.50
C ARG A 53 11.26 -13.01 4.79
N LYS A 54 11.17 -11.69 4.82
CA LYS A 54 12.24 -10.79 5.24
C LYS A 54 11.62 -9.71 6.09
N ASP A 55 12.41 -9.14 6.99
CA ASP A 55 11.97 -7.96 7.73
C ASP A 55 11.66 -6.84 6.73
N TYR A 56 10.45 -6.29 6.84
CA TYR A 56 10.06 -5.12 6.09
C TYR A 56 10.36 -3.88 6.92
N ILE A 57 11.38 -3.12 6.49
CA ILE A 57 11.68 -1.82 7.05
C ILE A 57 11.01 -0.79 6.15
N GLY A 58 9.85 -0.31 6.59
CA GLY A 58 9.11 0.75 5.90
C GLY A 58 9.79 2.11 6.01
N MET A 59 9.14 3.14 5.46
CA MET A 59 9.59 4.51 5.62
C MET A 59 9.29 5.03 7.03
N SER A 60 10.07 6.02 7.48
CA SER A 60 9.76 6.77 8.70
C SER A 60 8.36 7.36 8.62
N LYS A 61 7.60 7.21 9.70
CA LYS A 61 6.31 7.90 9.83
C LYS A 61 6.59 9.37 10.12
N ALA A 62 5.76 10.26 9.59
CA ALA A 62 5.74 11.64 10.03
C ALA A 62 5.40 11.69 11.53
N ALA A 63 6.09 12.53 12.27
CA ALA A 63 5.83 12.79 13.68
C ALA A 63 5.70 14.31 13.89
N ILE A 64 4.87 14.71 14.84
CA ILE A 64 4.75 16.12 15.23
C ILE A 64 6.01 16.50 16.00
N ASP A 65 6.71 17.52 15.49
CA ASP A 65 7.79 18.15 16.24
C ASP A 65 7.19 19.06 17.31
N SER A 66 7.27 18.63 18.57
CA SER A 66 6.72 19.36 19.71
C SER A 66 7.41 20.71 19.97
N THR A 67 8.62 20.92 19.43
CA THR A 67 9.33 22.19 19.57
C THR A 67 8.81 23.24 18.59
N LEU A 68 8.21 22.81 17.48
CA LEU A 68 7.63 23.68 16.44
C LEU A 68 6.11 23.76 16.53
N CYS A 69 5.46 22.80 17.18
CA CYS A 69 4.00 22.76 17.32
C CYS A 69 3.50 23.86 18.26
N ILE A 70 2.61 24.70 17.74
CA ILE A 70 1.94 25.75 18.53
C ILE A 70 0.54 25.34 19.02
N ASN A 71 0.21 24.04 18.97
CA ASN A 71 -1.10 23.49 19.36
C ASN A 71 -2.32 24.16 18.69
N CYS A 72 -2.20 24.60 17.43
CA CYS A 72 -3.29 25.30 16.72
C CYS A 72 -4.45 24.39 16.27
N GLY A 73 -4.21 23.08 16.16
CA GLY A 73 -5.22 22.08 15.82
C GLY A 73 -5.59 21.98 14.34
N GLU A 74 -4.97 22.77 13.45
CA GLU A 74 -5.25 22.71 12.02
C GLU A 74 -4.91 21.34 11.41
N CYS A 75 -3.81 20.73 11.86
CA CYS A 75 -3.44 19.38 11.44
C CYS A 75 -4.52 18.34 11.79
N LEU A 76 -5.15 18.44 12.97
CA LEU A 76 -6.23 17.56 13.41
C LEU A 76 -7.48 17.73 12.55
N LYS A 77 -7.88 18.99 12.25
CA LYS A 77 -9.06 19.29 11.41
C LYS A 77 -8.94 18.70 9.99
N HIS A 78 -7.73 18.66 9.45
CA HIS A 78 -7.46 18.14 8.11
C HIS A 78 -7.09 16.65 8.09
N CYS A 79 -7.00 16.00 9.25
CA CYS A 79 -6.57 14.62 9.34
C CYS A 79 -7.71 13.65 8.98
N ARG A 80 -7.87 13.35 7.69
CA ARG A 80 -8.90 12.42 7.19
C ARG A 80 -8.79 11.00 7.77
N PHE A 81 -7.60 10.61 8.20
CA PHE A 81 -7.27 9.23 8.59
C PHE A 81 -7.13 9.06 10.11
N ASP A 82 -7.51 10.07 10.90
CA ASP A 82 -7.40 10.05 12.36
C ASP A 82 -6.00 9.68 12.87
N ALA A 83 -4.97 10.09 12.12
CA ALA A 83 -3.57 9.83 12.41
C ALA A 83 -2.97 10.75 13.48
N ILE A 84 -3.71 11.78 13.91
CA ILE A 84 -3.30 12.76 14.92
C ILE A 84 -4.30 12.70 16.07
N SER A 85 -3.79 12.70 17.30
CA SER A 85 -4.59 12.65 18.53
C SER A 85 -4.09 13.66 19.56
N VAL A 86 -4.90 13.94 20.59
CA VAL A 86 -4.52 14.86 21.67
C VAL A 86 -4.23 14.03 22.92
N LYS A 87 -3.02 14.15 23.46
CA LYS A 87 -2.60 13.50 24.70
C LYS A 87 -1.93 14.52 25.61
N ASN A 88 -2.42 14.67 26.84
CA ASN A 88 -1.94 15.68 27.81
C ASN A 88 -1.83 17.07 27.18
N GLU A 89 -2.89 17.52 26.51
CA GLU A 89 -2.95 18.83 25.83
C GLU A 89 -1.95 19.02 24.66
N THR A 90 -1.23 17.97 24.28
CA THR A 90 -0.27 18.00 23.16
C THR A 90 -0.76 17.15 22.00
N HIS A 91 -0.57 17.62 20.77
CA HIS A 91 -0.86 16.84 19.57
C HIS A 91 0.23 15.78 19.33
N VAL A 92 -0.19 14.53 19.10
CA VAL A 92 0.67 13.37 18.85
C VAL A 92 0.18 12.50 17.71
#